data_AF-A0A6L9Y3P5-F1
#
_entry.id   AF-A0A6L9Y3P5-F1
#
_cell.length_a   1.000
_cell.length_b   1.000
_cell.length_c   1.000
_cell.angle_alpha   90.00
_cell.angle_beta   90.00
_cell.angle_gamma   90.00
#
_symmetry.space_group_name_H-M   'P 1'
#
loop_
_entity.id
_entity.type
_entity.pdbx_description
1 polymer ?
#
loop_
_entity_poly.entity_id
_entity_poly.type
_entity_poly.pdbx_seq_one_letter_code
_entity_poly.pdbx_strand_id
1 'polypeptide(L)' 'MTCKHLSKNELVMIEAYYQIGKKVIDIAKTLNRSRQTIYKVIAMLKKGCSAYEYYEQYKNVICTF' A
#
# COMPACT_ATOMS: atom_id res chain seq x y z
N MET A 1 -13.89 2.54 12.08
CA MET A 1 -12.64 1.82 11.75
C MET A 1 -12.93 0.84 10.62
N THR A 2 -12.76 1.29 9.38
CA THR A 2 -12.90 0.43 8.19
C THR A 2 -11.52 0.30 7.57
N CYS A 3 -10.81 -0.78 7.92
CA CYS A 3 -9.62 -1.20 7.19
C CYS A 3 -10.07 -1.69 5.81
N LYS A 4 -10.33 -0.74 4.91
CA LYS A 4 -10.65 -1.03 3.52
C LYS A 4 -9.38 -1.59 2.90
N HIS A 5 -9.27 -2.92 2.87
CA HIS A 5 -8.15 -3.65 2.29
C HIS A 5 -7.76 -2.98 0.96
N LEU A 6 -6.49 -2.61 0.84
CA LEU A 6 -5.94 -2.22 -0.46
C LEU A 6 -5.94 -3.48 -1.31
N SER A 7 -6.49 -3.39 -2.51
CA SER A 7 -6.36 -4.47 -3.48
C SER A 7 -4.89 -4.65 -3.85
N LYS A 8 -4.52 -5.85 -4.31
CA LYS A 8 -3.16 -6.14 -4.79
C LYS A 8 -2.72 -5.13 -5.86
N ASN A 9 -3.63 -4.78 -6.78
CA ASN A 9 -3.37 -3.79 -7.84
C ASN A 9 -3.04 -2.41 -7.28
N GLU A 10 -3.75 -1.94 -6.25
CA GLU A 10 -3.45 -0.65 -5.61
C GLU A 10 -2.07 -0.68 -4.94
N LEU A 11 -1.68 -1.78 -4.29
CA LEU A 11 -0.35 -1.91 -3.69
C LEU A 11 0.77 -1.85 -4.73
N VAL A 12 0.62 -2.60 -5.83
CA VAL A 12 1.59 -2.59 -6.95
C VAL A 12 1.67 -1.21 -7.60
N MET A 13 0.54 -0.51 -7.76
CA MET A 13 0.54 0.87 -8.28
C MET A 13 1.24 1.85 -7.33
N ILE A 14 1.05 1.73 -6.02
CA ILE A 14 1.73 2.59 -5.03
C ILE A 14 3.24 2.35 -5.09
N GLU A 15 3.68 1.10 -5.16
CA GLU A 15 5.09 0.73 -5.27
C GLU A 15 5.71 1.29 -6.55
N ALA A 16 5.09 1.07 -7.71
CA ALA A 16 5.55 1.64 -8.97
C ALA A 16 5.63 3.17 -8.93
N TYR A 17 4.60 3.84 -8.39
CA TYR A 17 4.57 5.29 -8.25
C TYR A 17 5.62 5.82 -7.27
N TYR A 18 5.93 5.07 -6.22
CA TYR A 18 6.99 5.40 -5.28
C TYR A 18 8.36 5.31 -5.94
N GLN A 19 8.62 4.26 -6.74
CA GLN A 19 9.88 4.07 -7.45
C GLN A 19 10.18 5.19 -8.47
N ILE A 20 9.15 5.71 -9.16
CA ILE A 20 9.30 6.85 -10.07
C ILE A 20 9.30 8.22 -9.36
N GLY A 21 9.27 8.25 -8.02
CA GLY A 21 9.34 9.50 -7.24
C GLY A 21 8.06 10.34 -7.24
N LYS A 22 6.88 9.75 -7.54
CA LYS A 22 5.61 10.49 -7.56
C LYS A 22 5.23 10.95 -6.15
N LYS A 23 4.67 12.15 -6.03
CA LYS A 23 4.26 12.71 -4.73
C LYS A 23 3.08 11.93 -4.14
N VAL A 24 3.09 11.73 -2.82
CA VAL A 24 2.05 11.00 -2.06
C VAL A 24 0.64 11.57 -2.32
N ILE A 25 0.52 12.89 -2.46
CA ILE A 25 -0.75 13.56 -2.74
C ILE A 25 -1.31 13.12 -4.10
N ASP A 26 -0.47 13.00 -5.12
CA ASP A 26 -0.89 12.63 -6.46
C ASP A 26 -1.24 11.15 -6.55
N ILE A 27 -0.50 10.30 -5.81
CA ILE A 27 -0.84 8.87 -5.66
C ILE A 27 -2.19 8.71 -4.97
N ALA A 28 -2.42 9.42 -3.86
CA ALA A 28 -3.67 9.38 -3.11
C ALA A 28 -4.87 9.82 -3.95
N LYS A 29 -4.71 10.89 -4.76
CA LYS A 29 -5.72 11.34 -5.71
C LYS A 29 -5.99 10.31 -6.81
N THR A 30 -4.94 9.74 -7.40
CA THR A 30 -5.04 8.75 -8.49
C THR A 30 -5.81 7.50 -8.02
N LEU A 31 -5.56 7.04 -6.79
CA LEU A 31 -6.17 5.83 -6.24
C LEU A 31 -7.47 6.11 -5.47
N ASN A 32 -7.92 7.37 -5.40
CA ASN A 32 -9.05 7.80 -4.57
C ASN A 32 -8.96 7.28 -3.12
N ARG A 33 -7.75 7.35 -2.52
CA ARG A 33 -7.46 6.87 -1.17
C ARG A 33 -7.02 7.99 -0.26
N SER A 34 -7.12 7.75 1.05
CA SER A 34 -6.59 8.68 2.04
C SER A 34 -5.06 8.76 1.96
N ARG A 35 -4.50 9.94 2.19
CA ARG A 35 -3.04 10.12 2.27
C ARG A 35 -2.41 9.23 3.34
N GLN A 36 -3.09 9.04 4.48
CA GLN A 36 -2.64 8.17 5.55
C GLN A 36 -2.45 6.72 5.08
N THR A 37 -3.37 6.22 4.24
CA THR A 37 -3.26 4.88 3.64
C THR A 37 -2.01 4.76 2.78
N ILE A 38 -1.71 5.76 1.94
CA ILE A 38 -0.51 5.76 1.10
C ILE A 38 0.77 5.84 1.94
N TYR A 39 0.79 6.68 2.98
CA TYR A 39 1.94 6.77 3.90
C TYR A 39 2.25 5.46 4.61
N LYS A 40 1.24 4.68 5.00
CA LYS A 40 1.44 3.36 5.60
C LYS A 40 2.17 2.41 4.65
N VAL A 41 1.75 2.36 3.38
CA VAL A 41 2.39 1.53 2.36
C VAL A 41 3.82 2.02 2.06
N ILE A 42 4.02 3.33 1.89
CA ILE A 42 5.37 3.89 1.65
C ILE A 42 6.31 3.64 2.85
N ALA A 43 5.81 3.74 4.08
CA ALA A 43 6.61 3.44 5.26
C ALA A 43 7.06 1.98 5.30
N MET A 44 6.26 1.05 4.77
CA MET A 44 6.64 -0.35 4.59
C MET A 44 7.66 -0.53 3.46
N LEU A 45 7.45 0.09 2.31
CA LEU A 45 8.41 0.07 1.20
C LEU A 45 9.79 0.61 1.63
N LYS A 46 9.82 1.65 2.46
CA LYS A 46 11.06 2.20 3.04
C LYS A 46 11.79 1.23 3.98
N LYS A 47 11.07 0.29 4.58
CA LYS A 47 11.65 -0.78 5.42
C LYS A 47 12.21 -1.94 4.58
N GLY A 48 12.10 -1.87 3.25
CA GLY A 48 12.54 -2.93 2.33
C GLY A 48 11.51 -4.03 2.09
N CYS A 49 10.29 -3.90 2.62
CA CYS A 49 9.21 -4.85 2.32
C CYS A 49 8.61 -4.53 0.94
N SER A 50 8.52 -5.53 0.07
CA SER A 50 7.83 -5.39 -1.22
C SER A 50 6.31 -5.32 -1.06
N ALA A 51 5.62 -4.81 -2.08
CA ALA A 51 4.15 -4.83 -2.12
C ALA A 51 3.57 -6.25 -2.01
N TYR A 52 4.28 -7.24 -2.56
CA TYR A 52 3.88 -8.65 -2.51
C TYR A 52 3.98 -9.21 -1.09
N GLU A 53 5.10 -9.01 -0.40
CA GLU A 53 5.27 -9.44 1.01
C GLU A 53 4.24 -8.77 1.93
N TYR A 54 3.94 -7.49 1.70
CA TYR A 54 2.90 -6.79 2.45
C TYR A 54 1.51 -7.40 2.20
N TYR A 55 1.19 -7.73 0.95
CA TYR A 55 -0.06 -8.41 0.61
C TYR A 55 -0.16 -9.79 1.28
N GLU A 56 0.94 -10.56 1.33
CA GLU A 56 0.98 -11.86 2.01
C GLU A 56 0.82 -11.72 3.52
N GLN A 57 1.41 -10.70 4.16
CA GLN A 57 1.18 -10.42 5.58
C GLN A 57 -0.30 -10.11 5.87
N TYR A 58 -0.95 -9.31 5.03
CA TYR A 58 -2.39 -9.04 5.16
C TYR A 58 -3.24 -10.29 4.97
N LYS A 59 -2.86 -11.17 4.05
CA LYS A 59 -3.56 -12.43 3.80
C LYS A 59 -3.35 -13.45 4.94
N ASN A 60 -2.14 -13.54 5.49
CA ASN A 60 -1.82 -14.47 6.58
C ASN A 60 -2.46 -14.06 7.93
N VAL A 61 -2.74 -12.78 8.14
CA VAL A 61 -3.53 -12.31 9.29
C VAL A 61 -5.00 -12.76 9.22
N ILE A 62 -5.50 -13.19 8.05
CA ILE A 62 -6.89 -13.64 7.86
C ILE A 62 -7.05 -15.17 8.00
N CYS A 63 -5.97 -15.95 8.04
CA CYS A 63 -6.02 -17.42 8.18
C CYS A 63 -5.44 -17.95 9.51
N THR A 64 -5.36 -17.13 10.56
CA THR A 64 -4.98 -17.55 11.92
C THR A 64 -6.14 -17.43 12.92
N PHE A 65 -7.35 -17.80 12.49
CA PHE A 65 -8.51 -18.04 13.35
C PHE A 65 -9.17 -19.37 13.01
#